data_AF-A0A7K4HPM5-F1
#
_entry.id   AF-A0A7K4HPM5-F1
#
_cell.length_a   1.000
_cell.length_b   1.000
_cell.length_c   1.000
_cell.angle_alpha   90.00
_cell.angle_beta   90.00
_cell.angle_gamma   90.00
#
_symmetry.space_group_name_H-M   'P 1'
#
loop_
_entity.id
_entity.type
_entity.pdbx_description
1 polymer ?
#
loop_
_entity_poly.entity_id
_entity_poly.type
_entity_poly.pdbx_seq_one_letter_code
_entity_poly.pdbx_strand_id
1 'polypeptide(L)'
;MDIEFPRYERNEACRRIDLEFVARFSGAIPSRDEVRAELALISGVDPAAIALDRLSPRAKKGEIRGKGRIYDDPAAMKAGER
;
A
#
# COMPACT_ATOMS: atom_id res chain seq x y z
N MET A 1 6.87 9.92 5.76
CA MET A 1 5.48 10.06 5.27
C MET A 1 4.56 9.55 6.37
N ASP A 2 3.32 9.99 6.44
CA ASP A 2 2.36 9.47 7.43
C ASP A 2 1.25 8.73 6.69
N ILE A 3 0.95 7.48 7.05
CA ILE A 3 -0.06 6.67 6.36
C ILE A 3 -1.16 6.27 7.34
N GLU A 4 -2.37 6.74 7.05
CA GLU A 4 -3.59 6.31 7.72
C GLU A 4 -4.26 5.20 6.92
N PHE A 5 -4.87 4.23 7.61
CA PHE A 5 -5.62 3.11 6.99
C PHE A 5 -7.11 3.18 7.34
N PRO A 6 -7.92 3.95 6.59
CA PRO A 6 -9.37 4.04 6.83
C PRO A 6 -10.10 2.69 6.76
N ARG A 7 -9.58 1.76 5.95
CA ARG A 7 -10.13 0.42 5.81
C ARG A 7 -9.00 -0.58 5.57
N TYR A 8 -9.02 -1.68 6.31
CA TYR A 8 -8.19 -2.85 6.03
C TYR A 8 -8.98 -4.11 6.37
N GLU A 9 -8.84 -5.15 5.57
CA GLU A 9 -9.56 -6.41 5.71
C GLU A 9 -8.59 -7.57 5.45
N ARG A 10 -8.50 -8.49 6.40
CA ARG A 10 -7.67 -9.69 6.26
C ARG A 10 -8.41 -10.72 5.42
N ASN A 11 -7.80 -11.15 4.33
CA ASN A 11 -8.24 -12.26 3.50
C ASN A 11 -7.29 -13.44 3.71
N GLU A 12 -7.70 -14.39 4.57
CA GLU A 12 -6.90 -15.58 4.88
C GLU A 12 -6.77 -16.52 3.68
N ALA A 13 -7.82 -16.65 2.86
CA ALA A 13 -7.81 -17.53 1.69
C ALA A 13 -6.75 -17.12 0.66
N CYS A 14 -6.51 -15.82 0.51
CA CYS A 14 -5.50 -15.26 -0.38
C CYS A 14 -4.20 -14.84 0.33
N ARG A 15 -4.07 -15.11 1.63
CA ARG A 15 -2.91 -14.73 2.46
C ARG A 15 -2.50 -13.27 2.29
N ARG A 16 -3.48 -12.36 2.37
CA ARG A 16 -3.28 -10.93 2.17
C ARG A 16 -4.17 -10.05 3.04
N ILE A 17 -3.83 -8.78 3.13
CA ILE A 17 -4.65 -7.71 3.68
C ILE A 17 -5.02 -6.79 2.52
N ASP A 18 -6.31 -6.67 2.24
CA ASP A 18 -6.85 -5.68 1.32
C ASP A 18 -7.01 -4.36 2.08
N LEU A 19 -6.43 -3.27 1.59
CA LEU A 19 -6.42 -2.00 2.33
C LEU A 19 -6.71 -0.78 1.46
N GLU A 20 -7.37 0.19 2.06
CA GLU A 20 -7.46 1.57 1.60
C GLU A 20 -6.63 2.43 2.52
N PHE A 21 -5.87 3.36 1.95
CA PHE A 21 -4.97 4.22 2.71
C PHE A 21 -4.99 5.67 2.25
N VAL A 22 -4.59 6.55 3.16
CA VAL A 22 -4.32 7.96 2.92
C VAL A 22 -2.90 8.23 3.38
N ALA A 23 -2.00 8.50 2.44
CA ALA A 23 -0.62 8.85 2.72
C ALA A 23 -0.46 10.38 2.67
N ARG A 24 -0.17 10.99 3.81
CA ARG A 24 0.13 12.42 3.94
C ARG A 24 1.62 12.68 3.74
N PHE A 25 1.93 13.68 2.92
CA PHE A 25 3.29 14.06 2.56
C PHE A 25 3.46 15.59 2.59
N SER A 26 4.67 16.02 2.91
CA SER A 26 5.09 17.41 2.82
C SER A 26 6.05 17.60 1.65
N GLY A 27 5.77 18.54 0.75
CA GLY A 27 6.63 18.85 -0.39
C GLY A 27 6.23 18.11 -1.66
N ALA A 28 7.19 17.41 -2.29
CA ALA A 28 6.96 16.71 -3.55
C ALA A 28 5.98 15.54 -3.38
N ILE A 29 5.21 15.25 -4.43
CA ILE A 29 4.32 14.08 -4.46
C ILE A 29 5.20 12.83 -4.46
N PRO A 30 5.07 11.93 -3.46
CA PRO A 30 5.89 10.73 -3.39
C PRO A 30 5.58 9.81 -4.57
N SER A 31 6.61 9.16 -5.05
CA SER A 31 6.52 8.13 -6.07
C SER A 31 5.81 6.88 -5.56
N ARG A 32 5.37 6.04 -6.50
CA ARG A 32 4.71 4.78 -6.18
C ARG A 32 5.61 3.83 -5.40
N ASP A 33 6.92 3.85 -5.66
CA ASP A 33 7.90 3.02 -4.95
C ASP A 33 8.18 3.55 -3.54
N GLU A 34 8.18 4.86 -3.32
CA GLU A 34 8.25 5.45 -1.97
C GLU A 34 7.03 5.05 -1.12
N VAL A 35 5.82 5.11 -1.70
CA VAL A 35 4.59 4.65 -1.01
C VAL A 35 4.68 3.15 -0.68
N ARG A 36 5.18 2.34 -1.61
CA ARG A 36 5.36 0.89 -1.39
C ARG A 36 6.39 0.61 -0.30
N ALA A 37 7.52 1.31 -0.30
CA ALA A 37 8.56 1.13 0.70
C ALA A 37 8.06 1.48 2.11
N GLU A 38 7.30 2.57 2.26
CA GLU A 38 6.70 2.94 3.55
C GLU A 38 5.68 1.90 4.02
N LEU A 39 4.82 1.39 3.12
CA LEU A 39 3.89 0.30 3.47
C LEU A 39 4.62 -0.97 3.90
N ALA A 40 5.76 -1.29 3.26
CA ALA A 40 6.58 -2.44 3.64
C ALA A 40 7.16 -2.27 5.05
N LEU A 41 7.65 -1.07 5.38
CA LEU A 41 8.16 -0.74 6.72
C LEU A 41 7.07 -0.86 7.78
N ILE A 42 5.86 -0.36 7.51
CA ILE A 42 4.73 -0.41 8.46
C ILE A 42 4.27 -1.85 8.71
N SER A 43 4.21 -2.67 7.65
CA SER A 43 3.65 -4.03 7.73
C SER A 43 4.69 -5.11 8.03
N GLY A 44 5.98 -4.82 7.94
CA GLY A 44 7.06 -5.78 8.19
C GLY A 44 7.22 -6.84 7.10
N VAL A 45 6.69 -6.59 5.90
CA VAL A 45 6.77 -7.51 4.76
C VAL A 45 7.78 -7.04 3.72
N ASP A 46 8.13 -7.92 2.79
CA ASP A 46 8.94 -7.55 1.62
C ASP A 46 8.16 -6.57 0.71
N PRO A 47 8.76 -5.47 0.22
CA PRO A 47 8.10 -4.59 -0.76
C PRO A 47 7.56 -5.31 -2.01
N ALA A 48 8.18 -6.42 -2.41
CA ALA A 48 7.74 -7.30 -3.50
C ALA A 48 6.50 -8.14 -3.14
N ALA A 49 6.05 -8.14 -1.88
CA ALA A 49 4.77 -8.69 -1.43
C ALA A 49 3.66 -7.63 -1.38
N ILE A 50 3.90 -6.42 -1.89
CA ILE A 50 2.92 -5.33 -1.87
C ILE A 50 2.47 -4.96 -3.28
N ALA A 51 1.18 -5.19 -3.55
CA ALA A 51 0.51 -4.75 -4.75
C ALA A 51 -0.21 -3.43 -4.48
N LEU A 52 0.13 -2.38 -5.24
CA LEU A 52 -0.56 -1.10 -5.18
C LEU A 52 -1.50 -0.95 -6.38
N ASP A 53 -2.71 -0.45 -6.17
CA ASP A 53 -3.63 -0.08 -7.24
C ASP A 53 -3.35 1.34 -7.77
N ARG A 54 -4.34 1.93 -8.44
CA ARG A 54 -4.32 3.33 -8.82
C ARG A 54 -4.18 4.22 -7.58
N LEU A 55 -3.10 4.99 -7.54
CA LEU A 55 -2.90 6.08 -6.60
C LEU A 55 -3.61 7.34 -7.13
N SER A 56 -4.29 8.04 -6.25
CA SER A 56 -5.01 9.30 -6.54
C SER A 56 -4.39 10.44 -5.73
N PRO A 57 -3.40 11.16 -6.29
CA PRO A 57 -2.79 12.29 -5.62
C PRO A 57 -3.75 13.47 -5.44
N ARG A 58 -3.71 14.09 -4.26
CA ARG A 58 -4.40 15.33 -3.91
C ARG A 58 -3.35 16.36 -3.50
N ALA A 59 -2.56 16.83 -4.47
CA ALA A 59 -1.40 17.70 -4.25
C ALA A 59 -1.71 18.94 -3.39
N LYS A 60 -2.83 19.62 -3.61
CA LYS A 60 -3.27 20.79 -2.81
C LYS A 60 -3.51 20.48 -1.32
N LYS A 61 -3.74 19.21 -0.98
CA LYS A 61 -3.94 18.74 0.40
C LYS A 61 -2.71 18.07 0.99
N GLY A 62 -1.67 17.81 0.19
CA GLY A 62 -0.50 17.02 0.62
C GLY A 62 -0.85 15.56 0.93
N GLU A 63 -1.77 14.94 0.17
CA GLU A 63 -2.20 13.56 0.43
C GLU A 63 -2.25 12.72 -0.86
N ILE A 64 -1.97 11.42 -0.76
CA ILE A 64 -2.28 10.42 -1.78
C ILE A 64 -3.32 9.47 -1.20
N ARG A 65 -4.43 9.26 -1.90
CA ARG A 65 -5.35 8.18 -1.58
C ARG A 65 -5.05 6.98 -2.47
N GLY A 66 -4.97 5.81 -1.87
CA GLY A 66 -4.66 4.58 -2.60
C GLY A 66 -5.42 3.39 -2.06
N LYS A 67 -5.45 2.35 -2.89
CA LYS A 67 -5.82 1.00 -2.48
C LYS A 67 -4.65 0.08 -2.78
N GLY A 68 -4.56 -1.02 -2.05
CA GLY A 68 -3.54 -2.02 -2.30
C GLY A 68 -3.82 -3.32 -1.56
N ARG A 69 -2.96 -4.29 -1.79
CA ARG A 69 -2.89 -5.52 -1.02
C ARG A 69 -1.49 -5.71 -0.47
N ILE A 70 -1.43 -6.11 0.80
CA ILE A 70 -0.21 -6.58 1.46
C ILE A 70 -0.33 -8.10 1.58
N TYR A 71 0.49 -8.82 0.84
CA TYR A 71 0.57 -10.28 0.93
C TYR A 71 1.54 -10.68 2.04
N ASP A 72 1.33 -11.86 2.63
CA ASP A 72 2.22 -12.40 3.66
C ASP A 72 3.64 -12.65 3.12
N ASP A 73 3.75 -13.01 1.83
CA ASP A 73 5.02 -13.26 1.15
C ASP A 73 4.92 -13.00 -0.37
N PRO A 74 6.06 -12.83 -1.08
CA PRO A 74 6.07 -12.62 -2.53
C PRO A 74 5.49 -13.78 -3.35
N ALA A 75 5.50 -15.00 -2.83
CA ALA A 75 4.94 -16.17 -3.53
C ALA A 75 3.40 -16.11 -3.54
N ALA A 76 2.79 -15.70 -2.43
CA ALA A 76 1.35 -15.44 -2.32
C ALA A 76 0.94 -14.31 -3.27
N MET A 77 1.73 -13.23 -3.36
CA MET A 77 1.47 -12.16 -4.33
C MET A 77 1.50 -12.68 -5.77
N LYS A 78 2.51 -13.47 -6.13
CA LYS A 78 2.64 -14.04 -7.48
C LYS A 78 1.47 -14.98 -7.84
N ALA A 79 0.91 -15.67 -6.86
CA ALA A 79 -0.26 -16.53 -7.05
C ALA A 79 -1.57 -15.71 -7.16
N GLY A 80 -1.69 -14.62 -6.39
CA GLY A 80 -2.91 -13.81 -6.29
C GLY A 80 -3.08 -12.71 -7.35
N GLU A 81 -1.99 -12.22 -7.95
CA GLU A 81 -1.99 -11.16 -8.97
C GLU A 81 -1.79 -11.70 -10.41
N ARG A 82 -2.09 -12.99 -10.63
CA ARG A 82 -1.89 -13.67 -11.91
C ARG A 82 -2.95 -13.32 -12.96
#